data_AF-A0A7Y0EXD7-F1
#
_entry.id   AF-A0A7Y0EXD7-F1
#
_cell.length_a   1.000
_cell.length_b   1.000
_cell.length_c   1.000
_cell.angle_alpha   90.00
_cell.angle_beta   90.00
_cell.angle_gamma   90.00
#
_symmetry.space_group_name_H-M   'P 1'
#
loop_
_entity.id
_entity.type
_entity.pdbx_description
1 polymer ?
#
loop_
_entity_poly.entity_id
_entity_poly.type
_entity_poly.pdbx_seq_one_letter_code
_entity_poly.pdbx_strand_id
1 'polypeptide(L)'
;MTVLTDHKRTIDITIREWNEETSSYGPDWSADFFEVGGLKNLGDGIYEVADVQYCIDQANDMVAGDGDYADAGPQPNQTVLVDEPVRADGQE
;
A
#
# COMPACT_ATOMS: atom_id res chain seq x y z
N MET A 1 0.50 1.86 8.99
CA MET A 1 0.09 3.05 8.23
C MET A 1 1.31 3.49 7.45
N THR A 2 1.23 3.36 6.14
CA THR A 2 2.34 3.62 5.22
C THR A 2 1.83 4.61 4.19
N VAL A 3 2.38 5.82 4.19
CA VAL A 3 1.96 6.86 3.27
C VAL A 3 2.98 6.94 2.14
N LEU A 4 2.55 6.84 0.89
CA LEU A 4 3.41 6.95 -0.28
C LEU A 4 3.11 8.25 -1.02
N THR A 5 4.15 8.94 -1.48
CA THR A 5 3.99 10.15 -2.30
C THR A 5 5.04 10.24 -3.41
N ASP A 6 4.60 10.73 -4.58
CA ASP A 6 5.46 11.10 -5.71
C ASP A 6 5.49 12.64 -5.91
N HIS A 7 5.08 13.39 -4.88
CA HIS A 7 4.83 14.85 -4.88
C HIS A 7 3.65 15.34 -5.73
N LYS A 8 3.05 14.48 -6.56
CA LYS A 8 1.85 14.78 -7.35
C LYS A 8 0.61 14.21 -6.67
N ARG A 9 0.74 13.01 -6.12
CA ARG A 9 -0.28 12.28 -5.37
C ARG A 9 0.33 11.79 -4.06
N THR A 10 -0.54 11.64 -3.07
CA THR A 10 -0.21 11.04 -1.79
C THR A 10 -1.32 10.08 -1.47
N ILE A 11 -0.98 8.88 -1.00
CA ILE A 11 -1.93 7.85 -0.57
C ILE A 11 -1.50 7.28 0.77
N ASP A 12 -2.45 6.86 1.59
CA ASP A 12 -2.23 5.86 2.62
C ASP A 12 -2.53 4.49 2.03
N ILE A 13 -1.58 3.56 2.19
CA ILE A 13 -1.75 2.18 1.76
C ILE A 13 -1.59 1.24 2.95
N THR A 14 -2.53 0.31 3.05
CA THR A 14 -2.55 -0.72 4.08
C THR A 14 -2.71 -2.07 3.40
N ILE A 15 -1.87 -3.04 3.77
CA ILE A 15 -1.94 -4.41 3.28
C ILE A 15 -2.11 -5.33 4.49
N ARG A 16 -3.17 -6.14 4.49
CA ARG A 16 -3.50 -7.04 5.59
C ARG A 16 -3.97 -8.39 5.07
N GLU A 17 -3.63 -9.42 5.82
CA GLU A 17 -4.14 -10.76 5.58
C GLU A 17 -5.41 -11.02 6.41
N TRP A 18 -6.44 -11.59 5.79
CA TRP A 18 -7.59 -12.14 6.49
C TRP A 18 -7.24 -13.51 7.06
N ASN A 19 -7.35 -13.65 8.38
CA ASN A 19 -7.19 -14.92 9.05
C ASN A 19 -8.56 -15.58 9.26
N GLU A 20 -8.82 -16.68 8.56
CA GLU A 20 -10.09 -17.43 8.66
C GLU A 20 -10.29 -18.08 10.03
N GLU A 21 -9.22 -18.52 10.70
CA GLU A 21 -9.30 -19.18 12.01
C GLU A 21 -9.75 -18.23 13.11
N THR A 22 -9.25 -16.99 13.09
CA THR A 22 -9.60 -15.96 14.08
C THR A 22 -10.70 -15.01 13.61
N SER A 23 -11.14 -15.13 12.35
CA SER A 23 -12.12 -14.25 11.71
C SER A 23 -11.75 -12.76 11.88
N SER A 24 -10.47 -12.44 11.70
CA SER A 24 -9.94 -11.09 11.89
C SER A 24 -8.81 -10.79 10.92
N TYR A 25 -8.59 -9.51 10.66
CA TYR A 25 -7.41 -9.07 9.91
C TYR A 25 -6.15 -9.12 10.77
N GLY A 26 -5.07 -9.59 10.16
CA GLY A 26 -3.72 -9.49 10.70
C GLY A 26 -3.19 -8.06 10.74
N PRO A 27 -1.94 -7.87 11.23
CA PRO A 27 -1.29 -6.57 11.24
C PRO A 27 -1.10 -6.03 9.82
N ASP A 28 -0.99 -4.71 9.71
CA ASP A 28 -0.60 -4.03 8.48
C ASP A 28 0.89 -4.28 8.20
N TRP A 29 1.18 -4.86 7.03
CA TRP A 29 2.53 -5.21 6.59
C TRP A 29 2.95 -4.45 5.32
N SER A 30 2.20 -3.39 4.95
CA SER A 30 2.53 -2.50 3.81
C SER A 30 3.97 -1.96 3.86
N ALA A 31 4.48 -1.66 5.04
CA ALA A 31 5.84 -1.16 5.24
C ALA A 31 6.91 -2.17 4.82
N ASP A 32 6.68 -3.46 5.10
CA ASP A 32 7.56 -4.54 4.70
C ASP A 32 7.45 -4.81 3.20
N PHE A 33 6.24 -4.74 2.64
CA PHE A 33 5.99 -4.93 1.20
C PHE A 33 6.76 -3.95 0.32
N PHE A 34 6.72 -2.66 0.66
CA PHE A 34 7.41 -1.61 -0.10
C PHE A 34 8.86 -1.40 0.32
N GLU A 35 9.39 -2.25 1.19
CA GLU A 35 10.73 -2.14 1.77
C GLU A 35 11.05 -0.70 2.21
N VAL A 36 10.15 -0.07 2.97
CA VAL A 36 10.20 1.38 3.24
C VAL A 36 11.51 1.82 3.93
N GLY A 37 12.25 0.89 4.54
CA GLY A 37 13.60 1.13 5.06
C GLY A 37 14.64 1.51 3.98
N GLY A 38 14.39 1.17 2.72
CA GLY A 38 15.18 1.59 1.55
C GLY A 38 14.69 2.88 0.89
N LEU A 39 13.50 3.37 1.27
CA LEU A 39 12.90 4.57 0.70
C LEU A 39 13.30 5.83 1.49
N LYS A 40 13.22 6.98 0.83
CA LYS A 40 13.43 8.27 1.49
C LYS A 40 12.20 8.61 2.34
N ASN A 41 12.39 8.58 3.65
CA ASN A 41 11.39 8.99 4.62
C ASN A 41 11.34 10.54 4.71
N LEU A 42 10.16 11.12 4.49
CA LEU A 42 9.91 12.56 4.55
C LEU A 42 9.42 13.04 5.93
N GLY A 43 9.22 12.12 6.87
CA GLY A 43 8.62 12.35 8.18
C GLY A 43 7.25 11.68 8.31
N ASP A 44 6.81 11.43 9.54
CA ASP A 44 5.44 10.98 9.88
C ASP A 44 4.94 9.71 9.14
N GLY A 45 5.84 8.82 8.72
CA GLY A 45 5.48 7.61 7.96
C GLY A 45 5.17 7.87 6.48
N ILE A 46 5.57 9.02 5.95
CA ILE A 46 5.49 9.40 4.55
C ILE A 46 6.79 9.04 3.85
N TYR A 47 6.69 8.25 2.78
CA TYR A 47 7.81 7.77 1.99
C TYR A 47 7.71 8.29 0.55
N GLU A 48 8.81 8.82 0.04
CA GLU A 48 8.93 9.27 -1.34
C GLU A 48 9.13 8.05 -2.25
N VAL A 49 8.27 7.93 -3.26
CA VAL A 49 8.34 6.90 -4.32
C VAL A 49 8.42 7.56 -5.69
N ALA A 50 8.86 6.80 -6.69
CA ALA A 50 8.96 7.30 -8.06
C ALA A 50 7.58 7.48 -8.71
N ASP A 51 6.66 6.55 -8.46
CA ASP A 51 5.31 6.56 -9.02
C ASP A 51 4.35 5.89 -8.04
N VAL A 52 3.39 6.66 -7.53
CA VAL A 52 2.38 6.15 -6.58
C VAL A 52 1.41 5.18 -7.25
N GLN A 53 1.06 5.41 -8.52
CA GLN A 53 0.13 4.52 -9.23
C GLN A 53 0.76 3.16 -9.45
N TYR A 54 2.06 3.11 -9.80
CA TYR A 54 2.78 1.84 -9.89
C TYR A 54 2.74 1.04 -8.59
N CYS A 55 2.91 1.70 -7.43
CA CYS A 55 2.82 1.03 -6.13
C CYS A 55 1.41 0.48 -5.84
N ILE A 56 0.35 1.21 -6.23
CA ILE A 56 -1.03 0.72 -6.11
C ILE A 56 -1.25 -0.50 -7.01
N ASP A 57 -0.83 -0.41 -8.27
CA ASP A 57 -1.00 -1.48 -9.25
C ASP A 57 -0.26 -2.74 -8.79
N GLN A 58 0.99 -2.60 -8.36
CA GLN A 58 1.78 -3.71 -7.82
C GLN A 58 1.13 -4.39 -6.61
N ALA A 59 0.53 -3.62 -5.69
CA ALA A 59 -0.18 -4.20 -4.55
C ALA A 59 -1.48 -4.92 -4.98
N ASN A 60 -2.22 -4.38 -5.95
CA ASN A 60 -3.42 -5.04 -6.49
C ASN A 60 -3.07 -6.31 -7.27
N ASP A 61 -1.99 -6.28 -8.05
CA ASP A 61 -1.46 -7.40 -8.82
C ASP A 61 -1.08 -8.56 -7.91
N MET A 62 -0.53 -8.28 -6.73
CA MET A 62 -0.25 -9.29 -5.70
C MET A 62 -1.51 -10.03 -5.24
N VAL A 63 -2.62 -9.32 -5.03
CA VAL A 63 -3.90 -9.93 -4.64
C VAL A 63 -4.49 -10.73 -5.80
N ALA A 64 -4.45 -10.17 -7.01
CA ALA A 64 -5.02 -10.79 -8.20
C ALA A 64 -4.16 -11.93 -8.77
N GLY A 65 -2.86 -11.97 -8.46
CA GLY A 65 -1.91 -12.85 -9.12
C GLY A 65 -1.73 -12.51 -10.59
N ASP A 66 -1.65 -11.22 -10.92
CA ASP A 66 -1.44 -10.71 -12.29
C ASP A 66 -0.15 -9.87 -12.34
N GLY A 67 0.18 -9.31 -13.51
CA GLY A 67 1.36 -8.45 -13.68
C GLY A 67 2.65 -9.05 -13.11
N ASP A 68 3.29 -8.30 -12.21
CA ASP A 68 4.54 -8.68 -11.55
C ASP A 68 4.40 -9.92 -10.61
N TYR A 69 3.17 -10.34 -10.31
CA TYR A 69 2.83 -11.49 -9.45
C TYR A 69 2.17 -12.65 -10.19
N ALA A 70 2.16 -12.64 -11.53
CA ALA A 70 1.54 -13.69 -12.34
C ALA A 70 2.07 -15.11 -12.04
N ASP A 71 3.37 -15.24 -11.75
CA ASP A 71 3.99 -16.53 -11.39
C ASP A 71 3.67 -16.99 -9.96
N ALA A 72 3.33 -16.06 -9.05
CA ALA A 72 2.97 -16.36 -7.66
C ALA A 72 1.51 -16.82 -7.53
N GLY A 73 0.65 -16.42 -8.48
CA GLY A 73 -0.79 -16.67 -8.45
C GLY A 73 -1.52 -15.80 -7.42
N PRO A 74 -2.87 -15.85 -7.43
CA PRO A 74 -3.71 -14.98 -6.60
C PRO A 74 -3.51 -15.24 -5.11
N GLN A 75 -3.57 -14.16 -4.33
CA GLN A 75 -3.51 -14.18 -2.86
C GLN A 75 -4.88 -13.78 -2.29
N PRO A 76 -5.88 -14.69 -2.30
CA PRO A 76 -7.27 -14.34 -1.98
C PRO A 76 -7.51 -13.93 -0.52
N ASN A 77 -6.56 -14.24 0.37
CA ASN A 77 -6.60 -13.82 1.78
C ASN A 77 -5.94 -12.46 2.00
N GLN A 78 -5.28 -11.88 1.00
CA GLN A 78 -4.69 -10.56 1.10
C GLN A 78 -5.69 -9.49 0.69
N THR A 79 -5.76 -8.42 1.46
CA THR A 79 -6.58 -7.25 1.18
C THR A 79 -5.68 -6.02 1.12
N VAL A 80 -5.81 -5.26 0.04
CA VAL A 80 -5.18 -3.95 -0.14
C VAL A 80 -6.24 -2.87 0.05
N LEU A 81 -5.97 -1.94 0.95
CA LEU A 81 -6.79 -0.75 1.17
C LEU A 81 -5.95 0.46 0.80
N VAL A 82 -6.47 1.28 -0.12
CA VAL A 82 -5.85 2.53 -0.54
C VAL A 82 -6.82 3.65 -0.17
N ASP A 83 -6.34 4.58 0.65
CA ASP A 83 -7.05 5.79 0.99
C ASP A 83 -6.27 6.98 0.44
N GLU A 84 -6.96 7.89 -0.25
CA GLU A 84 -6.35 9.14 -0.68
C GLU A 84 -6.59 10.17 0.43
N PRO A 85 -5.56 10.58 1.20
CA PRO A 85 -5.73 11.64 2.17
C PRO A 85 -6.30 12.84 1.43
N VAL A 86 -7.50 13.25 1.84
CA VAL A 86 -8.12 14.47 1.33
C VAL A 86 -7.08 15.56 1.44
N ARG A 87 -6.61 16.07 0.29
CA ARG A 87 -5.85 17.32 0.28
C ARG A 87 -6.73 18.27 1.07
N ALA A 88 -6.25 18.78 2.20
CA ALA A 88 -6.89 19.87 2.90
C ALA A 88 -6.75 21.13 2.03
N ASP A 89 -7.37 21.12 0.85
CA ASP A 89 -7.66 22.32 0.09
C ASP A 89 -8.93 22.91 0.71
N GLY A 90 -8.70 23.48 1.88
CA GLY A 90 -9.65 24.25 2.66
C GLY A 90 -8.92 25.50 3.16
N GLN A 91 -8.43 26.30 2.21
CA GLN A 91 -8.35 27.73 2.44
C GLN A 91 -9.78 28.22 2.70
N GLU A 92 -10.08 28.61 3.94
CA GLU A 92 -11.01 29.70 4.25
C GLU A 92 -10.35 30.63 5.27
#